data_AF-A0A7S2Z7W3-F1
#
_entry.id   AF-A0A7S2Z7W3-F1
#
_cell.length_a   1.000
_cell.length_b   1.000
_cell.length_c   1.000
_cell.angle_alpha   90.00
_cell.angle_beta   90.00
_cell.angle_gamma   90.00
#
_symmetry.space_group_name_H-M   'P 1'
#
loop_
_entity.id
_entity.type
_entity.pdbx_description
1 polymer ?
#
loop_
_entity_poly.entity_id
_entity_poly.type
_entity_poly.pdbx_seq_one_letter_code
_entity_poly.pdbx_strand_id
1 'polypeptide(L)'
;PPTKKTRGGESSTSLEEYDKRWLQSLIASSVKMLKRLKAETRALLIGDLYTIFESSDLNVRKVIIQTTFQQDTGVLEYFREEDKVKWLFLIPKMIWDSFKAKETDVCLLGAEALLKLLQFSKPLDSAQKESLQLQLLPAFAIPTGKANATIWGPFPSLGERFQSCMISVLHYMDPLSEKLVKSLTLCALHPRLDEGIRLKVLYAVVFGVRRDPSLQLSFLSSLILKSCQDKSERASTITAYACMALKTSFSDRGGALFLLGNFVVSNLSAASCPMLESLVRIFNEVASGSDFESPDFLRGFADAVCVPMAYLFVKWAEAEVREENSKEEEGEEAVCLENVWAILRKSAAHPSIVSSLLSRLGTYVKEGGLSLPNNNAQLQLVGKSDKAMRGYIFSSIVYEMVKENLIVRGGAGAESLKACLQIVESLNPKVSSYAKFTYIKESFLL
;
A
#
# COMPACT_ATOMS: atom_id res chain seq x y z
N PRO A 1 29.46 -39.95 -27.11
CA PRO A 1 29.07 -41.01 -26.13
C PRO A 1 30.29 -41.61 -25.41
N PRO A 2 30.41 -41.50 -24.08
CA PRO A 2 31.51 -42.14 -23.38
C PRO A 2 31.16 -43.60 -23.12
N THR A 3 32.04 -44.49 -23.56
CA THR A 3 32.01 -45.93 -23.27
C THR A 3 32.44 -46.16 -21.82
N LYS A 4 31.59 -46.90 -21.10
CA LYS A 4 31.83 -47.39 -19.74
C LYS A 4 33.14 -48.19 -19.67
N LYS A 5 34.01 -47.82 -18.74
CA LYS A 5 34.76 -48.80 -17.93
C LYS A 5 34.60 -48.41 -16.46
N THR A 6 33.86 -49.27 -15.77
CA THR A 6 33.63 -49.27 -14.34
C THR A 6 34.91 -49.60 -13.57
N ARG A 7 35.18 -48.84 -12.51
CA ARG A 7 35.71 -49.41 -11.27
C ARG A 7 35.32 -48.55 -10.07
N GLY A 8 34.53 -49.18 -9.19
CA GLY A 8 34.41 -49.02 -7.74
C GLY A 8 34.65 -47.64 -7.13
N GLY A 9 33.55 -47.04 -6.68
CA GLY A 9 33.54 -45.88 -5.81
C GLY A 9 32.12 -45.33 -5.77
N GLU A 10 31.36 -45.71 -4.75
CA GLU A 10 30.02 -45.21 -4.49
C GLU A 10 30.07 -43.69 -4.28
N SER A 11 29.87 -42.94 -5.36
CA SER A 11 29.07 -41.74 -5.30
C SER A 11 28.05 -41.90 -6.42
N SER A 12 26.84 -42.35 -6.09
CA SER A 12 25.70 -42.21 -6.97
C SER A 12 25.35 -40.72 -7.04
N THR A 13 26.22 -39.93 -7.67
CA THR A 13 25.81 -38.64 -8.21
C THR A 13 24.66 -38.96 -9.12
N SER A 14 23.47 -38.47 -8.78
CA SER A 14 22.28 -38.69 -9.59
C SER A 14 22.58 -38.23 -11.02
N LEU A 15 21.89 -38.78 -12.01
CA LEU A 15 22.04 -38.35 -13.41
C LEU A 15 21.89 -36.81 -13.52
N GLU A 16 21.02 -36.23 -12.68
CA GLU A 16 20.84 -34.78 -12.53
C GLU A 16 22.09 -34.06 -12.00
N GLU A 17 22.82 -34.63 -11.03
CA GLU A 17 24.08 -34.05 -10.54
C GLU A 17 25.20 -34.13 -11.57
N TYR A 18 25.26 -35.22 -12.35
CA TYR A 18 26.21 -35.36 -13.45
C TYR A 18 25.93 -34.33 -14.55
N ASP A 19 24.67 -34.19 -14.96
CA ASP A 19 24.25 -33.21 -15.96
C ASP A 19 24.49 -31.76 -15.48
N LYS A 20 24.24 -31.46 -14.20
CA LYS A 20 24.57 -30.15 -13.60
C LYS A 20 26.07 -29.84 -13.65
N ARG A 21 26.93 -30.81 -13.31
CA ARG A 21 28.40 -30.62 -13.37
C ARG A 21 28.92 -30.46 -14.79
N TRP A 22 28.39 -31.25 -15.73
CA TRP A 22 28.75 -31.13 -17.14
C TRP A 22 28.33 -29.78 -17.71
N LEU A 23 27.12 -29.32 -17.39
CA LEU A 23 26.63 -27.99 -17.77
C LEU A 23 27.52 -26.87 -17.20
N GLN A 24 27.89 -26.95 -15.92
CA GLN A 24 28.80 -25.99 -15.29
C GLN A 24 30.18 -25.96 -15.98
N SER A 25 30.71 -27.12 -16.38
CA SER A 25 31.96 -27.21 -17.13
C SER A 25 31.84 -26.60 -18.53
N LEU A 26 30.72 -26.84 -19.22
CA LEU A 26 30.45 -26.27 -20.53
C LEU A 26 30.32 -24.74 -20.44
N ILE A 27 29.60 -24.23 -19.43
CA ILE A 27 29.47 -22.80 -19.13
C ILE A 27 30.85 -22.19 -18.89
N ALA A 28 31.66 -22.79 -18.01
CA ALA A 28 33.00 -22.28 -17.69
C ALA A 28 33.90 -22.23 -18.94
N SER A 29 33.83 -23.23 -19.82
CA SER A 29 34.57 -23.25 -21.08
C SER A 29 34.10 -22.19 -22.06
N SER A 30 32.79 -22.04 -22.27
CA SER A 30 32.20 -21.02 -23.15
C SER A 30 32.55 -19.60 -22.69
N VAL A 31 32.45 -19.34 -21.38
CA VAL A 31 32.86 -18.07 -20.76
C VAL A 31 34.35 -17.80 -21.00
N LYS A 32 35.21 -18.81 -20.77
CA LYS A 32 36.65 -18.68 -20.96
C LYS A 32 37.05 -18.43 -22.42
N MET A 33 36.34 -19.05 -23.36
CA MET A 33 36.56 -18.80 -24.79
C MET A 33 36.15 -17.39 -25.20
N LEU A 34 34.96 -16.92 -24.77
CA LEU A 34 34.48 -15.58 -25.10
C LEU A 34 35.40 -14.48 -24.54
N LYS A 35 35.97 -14.70 -23.35
CA LYS A 35 36.98 -13.79 -22.74
C LYS A 35 38.24 -13.58 -23.59
N ARG A 36 38.62 -14.54 -24.42
CA ARG A 36 39.83 -14.44 -25.26
C ARG A 36 39.62 -13.58 -26.50
N LEU A 37 38.37 -13.26 -26.83
CA LEU A 37 38.03 -12.37 -27.94
C LEU A 37 38.15 -10.91 -27.53
N LYS A 38 38.51 -10.05 -28.50
CA LYS A 38 38.43 -8.59 -28.37
C LYS A 38 36.98 -8.17 -28.05
N ALA A 39 36.82 -7.08 -27.29
CA ALA A 39 35.51 -6.64 -26.81
C ALA A 39 34.50 -6.39 -27.95
N GLU A 40 34.94 -5.77 -29.05
CA GLU A 40 34.13 -5.52 -30.25
C GLU A 40 33.63 -6.81 -30.90
N THR A 41 34.52 -7.79 -31.08
CA THR A 41 34.18 -9.11 -31.64
C THR A 41 33.23 -9.88 -30.72
N ARG A 42 33.44 -9.75 -29.40
CA ARG A 42 32.57 -10.36 -28.40
C ARG A 42 31.17 -9.73 -28.44
N ALA A 43 31.07 -8.41 -28.57
CA ALA A 43 29.81 -7.69 -28.66
C ALA A 43 29.00 -8.08 -29.91
N LEU A 44 29.65 -8.19 -31.07
CA LEU A 44 29.02 -8.68 -32.30
C LEU A 44 28.44 -10.10 -32.10
N LEU A 45 29.27 -11.00 -31.57
CA LEU A 45 28.86 -12.39 -31.36
C LEU A 45 27.69 -12.48 -30.36
N ILE A 46 27.68 -11.67 -29.32
CA ILE A 46 26.55 -11.63 -28.38
C ILE A 46 25.28 -11.00 -28.98
N GLY A 47 25.43 -10.01 -29.86
CA GLY A 47 24.31 -9.52 -30.67
C GLY A 47 23.63 -10.66 -31.45
N ASP A 48 24.44 -11.56 -32.04
CA ASP A 48 23.95 -12.72 -32.78
C ASP A 48 23.37 -13.82 -31.88
N LEU A 49 23.85 -13.96 -30.63
CA LEU A 49 23.32 -14.93 -29.65
C LEU A 49 21.84 -14.72 -29.33
N TYR A 50 21.29 -13.54 -29.61
CA TYR A 50 19.85 -13.27 -29.49
C TYR A 50 19.00 -14.28 -30.29
N THR A 51 19.41 -14.59 -31.51
CA THR A 51 18.66 -15.50 -32.41
C THR A 51 18.63 -16.95 -31.90
N ILE A 52 19.72 -17.37 -31.26
CA ILE A 52 19.85 -18.69 -30.66
C ILE A 52 19.04 -18.75 -29.35
N PHE A 53 19.02 -17.65 -28.58
CA PHE A 53 18.35 -17.63 -27.29
C PHE A 53 16.86 -17.96 -27.37
N GLU A 54 16.13 -17.39 -28.34
CA GLU A 54 14.68 -17.62 -28.48
C GLU A 54 14.33 -19.08 -28.74
N SER A 55 15.13 -19.77 -29.56
CA SER A 55 14.88 -21.14 -30.02
C SER A 55 15.47 -22.21 -29.11
N SER A 56 16.26 -21.83 -28.10
CA SER A 56 16.99 -22.77 -27.26
C SER A 56 16.26 -23.15 -25.96
N ASP A 57 16.65 -24.29 -25.38
CA ASP A 57 16.19 -24.72 -24.06
C ASP A 57 16.71 -23.80 -22.93
N LEU A 58 16.15 -23.97 -21.73
CA LEU A 58 16.43 -23.13 -20.57
C LEU A 58 17.91 -23.17 -20.13
N ASN A 59 18.58 -24.31 -20.29
CA ASN A 59 19.97 -24.47 -19.89
C ASN A 59 20.90 -23.70 -20.82
N VAL A 60 20.66 -23.76 -22.13
CA VAL A 60 21.39 -22.96 -23.12
C VAL A 60 21.16 -21.46 -22.90
N ARG A 61 19.90 -21.06 -22.64
CA ARG A 61 19.58 -19.66 -22.29
C ARG A 61 20.35 -19.18 -21.05
N LYS A 62 20.44 -20.02 -20.01
CA LYS A 62 21.23 -19.75 -18.80
C LYS A 62 22.71 -19.53 -19.13
N VAL A 63 23.30 -20.40 -19.95
CA VAL A 63 24.71 -20.28 -20.39
C VAL A 63 24.93 -18.96 -21.11
N ILE A 64 24.05 -18.59 -22.04
CA ILE A 64 24.16 -17.35 -22.80
C ILE A 64 24.12 -16.13 -21.86
N ILE A 65 23.13 -16.04 -20.96
CA ILE A 65 23.00 -14.90 -20.05
C ILE A 65 24.19 -14.79 -19.08
N GLN A 66 24.62 -15.89 -18.47
CA GLN A 66 25.77 -15.88 -17.58
C GLN A 66 27.03 -15.41 -18.31
N THR A 67 27.23 -15.90 -19.53
CA THR A 67 28.41 -15.55 -20.31
C THR A 67 28.40 -14.10 -20.75
N THR A 68 27.22 -13.58 -21.08
CA THR A 68 27.04 -12.20 -21.53
C THR A 68 27.12 -11.19 -20.38
N PHE A 69 26.46 -11.46 -19.25
CA PHE A 69 26.13 -10.41 -18.28
C PHE A 69 26.81 -10.54 -16.90
N GLN A 70 27.37 -11.69 -16.51
CA GLN A 70 27.87 -11.86 -15.13
C GLN A 70 29.32 -11.46 -14.86
N GLN A 71 30.20 -11.33 -15.87
CA GLN A 71 31.65 -11.27 -15.59
C GLN A 71 32.44 -10.10 -16.20
N ASP A 72 31.89 -9.33 -17.14
CA ASP A 72 32.60 -8.20 -17.77
C ASP A 72 31.60 -7.16 -18.29
N THR A 73 31.36 -6.10 -17.51
CA THR A 73 30.42 -5.03 -17.87
C THR A 73 30.93 -4.17 -19.03
N GLY A 74 32.25 -4.15 -19.28
CA GLY A 74 32.83 -3.36 -20.37
C GLY A 74 32.35 -3.82 -21.76
N VAL A 75 31.94 -5.08 -21.90
CA VAL A 75 31.38 -5.61 -23.14
C VAL A 75 30.07 -4.92 -23.56
N LEU A 76 29.26 -4.49 -22.59
CA LEU A 76 27.99 -3.82 -22.87
C LEU A 76 28.19 -2.42 -23.48
N GLU A 77 29.35 -1.80 -23.29
CA GLU A 77 29.71 -0.53 -23.93
C GLU A 77 29.86 -0.68 -25.45
N TYR A 78 30.23 -1.88 -25.91
CA TYR A 78 30.42 -2.19 -27.33
C TYR A 78 29.17 -2.75 -28.01
N PHE A 79 28.08 -2.98 -27.27
CA PHE A 79 26.82 -3.43 -27.87
C PHE A 79 26.20 -2.31 -28.70
N ARG A 80 25.68 -2.70 -29.87
CA ARG A 80 24.76 -1.82 -30.62
C ARG A 80 23.52 -1.59 -29.77
N GLU A 81 23.00 -0.37 -29.77
CA GLU A 81 21.78 -0.03 -29.01
C GLU A 81 20.60 -0.93 -29.40
N GLU A 82 20.48 -1.26 -30.68
CA GLU A 82 19.47 -2.19 -31.20
C GLU A 82 19.52 -3.56 -30.51
N ASP A 83 20.72 -4.09 -30.27
CA ASP A 83 20.90 -5.38 -29.62
C ASP A 83 20.61 -5.30 -28.12
N LYS A 84 20.99 -4.20 -27.45
CA LYS A 84 20.59 -3.96 -26.06
C LYS A 84 19.07 -3.97 -25.91
N VAL A 85 18.37 -3.27 -26.81
CA VAL A 85 16.90 -3.20 -26.82
C VAL A 85 16.27 -4.57 -27.06
N LYS A 86 16.78 -5.35 -28.02
CA LYS A 86 16.32 -6.74 -28.24
C LYS A 86 16.45 -7.59 -26.97
N TRP A 87 17.61 -7.53 -26.32
CA TRP A 87 17.85 -8.26 -25.07
C TRP A 87 16.92 -7.80 -23.93
N LEU A 88 16.64 -6.50 -23.81
CA LEU A 88 15.72 -5.96 -22.80
C LEU A 88 14.32 -6.57 -22.88
N PHE A 89 13.80 -6.79 -24.09
CA PHE A 89 12.46 -7.38 -24.30
C PHE A 89 12.43 -8.91 -24.26
N LEU A 90 13.59 -9.56 -24.24
CA LEU A 90 13.69 -11.01 -24.21
C LEU A 90 13.75 -11.56 -22.78
N ILE A 91 14.48 -10.86 -21.91
CA ILE A 91 14.77 -11.31 -20.55
C ILE A 91 13.52 -11.45 -19.66
N PRO A 92 12.50 -10.56 -19.71
CA PRO A 92 11.28 -10.75 -18.91
C PRO A 92 10.62 -12.11 -19.13
N LYS A 93 10.57 -12.57 -20.40
CA LYS A 93 10.02 -13.89 -20.75
C LYS A 93 10.85 -15.01 -20.14
N MET A 94 12.18 -14.90 -20.17
CA MET A 94 13.07 -15.86 -19.54
C MET A 94 12.85 -15.95 -18.03
N ILE A 95 12.70 -14.81 -17.33
CA ILE A 95 12.43 -14.79 -15.88
C ILE A 95 11.15 -15.58 -15.58
N TRP A 96 10.10 -15.37 -16.39
CA TRP A 96 8.82 -16.05 -16.24
C TRP A 96 8.90 -17.56 -16.52
N ASP A 97 9.52 -17.95 -17.63
CA ASP A 97 9.70 -19.36 -18.00
C ASP A 97 10.53 -20.11 -16.94
N SER A 98 11.59 -19.46 -16.43
CA SER A 98 12.45 -20.01 -15.36
C SER A 98 11.67 -20.18 -14.06
N PHE A 99 10.81 -19.23 -13.72
CA PHE A 99 9.97 -19.32 -12.53
C PHE A 99 9.01 -20.50 -12.62
N LYS A 100 8.37 -20.72 -13.78
CA LYS A 100 7.53 -21.89 -14.02
C LYS A 100 8.29 -23.21 -13.92
N ALA A 101 9.56 -23.22 -14.35
CA ALA A 101 10.46 -24.36 -14.24
C ALA A 101 11.07 -24.54 -12.83
N LYS A 102 10.76 -23.64 -11.87
CA LYS A 102 11.33 -23.61 -10.50
C LYS A 102 12.85 -23.40 -10.45
N GLU A 103 13.41 -22.77 -11.47
CA GLU A 103 14.84 -22.45 -11.59
C GLU A 103 15.13 -21.04 -11.04
N THR A 104 15.15 -20.91 -9.71
CA THR A 104 15.24 -19.62 -8.99
C THR A 104 16.52 -18.85 -9.29
N ASP A 105 17.65 -19.54 -9.42
CA ASP A 105 18.94 -18.94 -9.80
C ASP A 105 18.87 -18.27 -11.17
N VAL A 106 18.10 -18.85 -12.10
CA VAL A 106 17.96 -18.34 -13.46
C VAL A 106 17.06 -17.11 -13.49
N CYS A 107 16.03 -17.04 -12.63
CA CYS A 107 15.26 -15.82 -12.42
C CYS A 107 16.15 -14.67 -11.94
N LEU A 108 17.03 -14.92 -10.96
CA LEU A 108 17.98 -13.92 -10.45
C LEU A 108 18.95 -13.46 -11.54
N LEU A 109 19.52 -14.39 -12.30
CA LEU A 109 20.38 -14.08 -13.44
C LEU A 109 19.67 -13.19 -14.46
N GLY A 110 18.41 -13.48 -14.77
CA GLY A 110 17.59 -12.65 -15.64
C GLY A 110 17.39 -11.24 -15.06
N ALA A 111 17.02 -11.11 -13.79
CA ALA A 111 16.83 -9.81 -13.16
C ALA A 111 18.12 -8.95 -13.14
N GLU A 112 19.28 -9.58 -12.85
CA GLU A 112 20.58 -8.90 -12.88
C GLU A 112 20.97 -8.46 -14.31
N ALA A 113 20.73 -9.31 -15.31
CA ALA A 113 20.98 -8.99 -16.70
C ALA A 113 20.09 -7.84 -17.19
N LEU A 114 18.80 -7.86 -16.83
CA LEU A 114 17.85 -6.80 -17.14
C LEU A 114 18.28 -5.46 -16.54
N LEU A 115 18.66 -5.45 -15.25
CA LEU A 115 19.14 -4.25 -14.57
C LEU A 115 20.39 -3.70 -15.25
N LYS A 116 21.36 -4.56 -15.57
CA LYS A 116 22.60 -4.16 -16.26
C LYS A 116 22.30 -3.58 -17.63
N LEU A 117 21.43 -4.20 -18.42
CA LEU A 117 21.06 -3.66 -19.72
C LEU A 117 20.43 -2.27 -19.60
N LEU A 118 19.54 -2.05 -18.62
CA LEU A 118 18.95 -0.74 -18.38
C LEU A 118 20.00 0.31 -17.96
N GLN A 119 21.03 -0.09 -17.21
CA GLN A 119 22.12 0.79 -16.80
C GLN A 119 23.04 1.22 -17.96
N PHE A 120 23.20 0.36 -18.97
CA PHE A 120 24.10 0.59 -20.10
C PHE A 120 23.40 0.97 -21.41
N SER A 121 22.07 0.99 -21.44
CA SER A 121 21.29 1.42 -22.61
C SER A 121 21.04 2.92 -22.56
N LYS A 122 20.81 3.53 -23.73
CA LYS A 122 20.20 4.87 -23.75
C LYS A 122 18.83 4.84 -23.05
N PRO A 123 18.37 5.97 -22.46
CA PRO A 123 17.04 6.06 -21.89
C PRO A 123 15.99 5.59 -22.91
N LEU A 124 15.15 4.64 -22.49
CA LEU A 124 14.08 4.11 -23.33
C LEU A 124 13.07 5.22 -23.64
N ASP A 125 12.58 5.25 -24.88
CA ASP A 125 11.45 6.09 -25.24
C ASP A 125 10.16 5.62 -24.53
N SER A 126 9.11 6.43 -24.59
CA SER A 126 7.86 6.14 -23.86
C SER A 126 7.19 4.83 -24.31
N ALA A 127 7.27 4.48 -25.60
CA ALA A 127 6.64 3.28 -26.14
C ALA A 127 7.42 2.01 -25.76
N GLN A 128 8.75 2.06 -25.85
CA GLN A 128 9.64 1.00 -25.40
C GLN A 128 9.47 0.72 -23.90
N LYS A 129 9.41 1.80 -23.12
CA LYS A 129 9.21 1.74 -21.68
C LYS A 129 7.89 1.10 -21.30
N GLU A 130 6.78 1.53 -21.92
CA GLU A 130 5.46 0.93 -21.67
C GLU A 130 5.43 -0.55 -22.06
N SER A 131 6.01 -0.91 -23.22
CA SER A 131 6.12 -2.30 -23.68
C SER A 131 6.89 -3.17 -22.68
N LEU A 132 8.04 -2.69 -22.18
CA LEU A 132 8.86 -3.44 -21.22
C LEU A 132 8.12 -3.64 -19.90
N GLN A 133 7.42 -2.60 -19.42
CA GLN A 133 6.62 -2.68 -18.21
C GLN A 133 5.47 -3.68 -18.32
N LEU A 134 4.81 -3.77 -19.49
CA LEU A 134 3.77 -4.79 -19.74
C LEU A 134 4.34 -6.21 -19.68
N GLN A 135 5.54 -6.42 -20.22
CA GLN A 135 6.21 -7.71 -20.18
C GLN A 135 6.70 -8.10 -18.78
N LEU A 136 6.85 -7.13 -17.88
CA LEU A 136 7.24 -7.33 -16.50
C LEU A 136 6.07 -7.60 -15.55
N LEU A 137 4.80 -7.37 -15.96
CA LEU A 137 3.63 -7.69 -15.14
C LEU A 137 3.66 -9.12 -14.56
N PRO A 138 4.01 -10.18 -15.33
CA PRO A 138 4.08 -11.54 -14.81
C PRO A 138 5.17 -11.75 -13.76
N ALA A 139 6.21 -10.89 -13.70
CA ALA A 139 7.23 -10.96 -12.66
C ALA A 139 6.66 -10.64 -11.27
N PHE A 140 5.58 -9.85 -11.23
CA PHE A 140 4.97 -9.31 -10.03
C PHE A 140 3.65 -10.01 -9.70
N ALA A 141 2.56 -9.58 -10.35
CA ALA A 141 1.22 -10.13 -10.17
C ALA A 141 0.31 -9.83 -11.37
N ILE A 142 -0.55 -10.77 -11.74
CA ILE A 142 -1.56 -10.56 -12.78
C ILE A 142 -2.96 -10.70 -12.14
N PRO A 143 -3.75 -9.61 -12.06
CA PRO A 143 -5.15 -9.70 -11.65
C PRO A 143 -5.96 -10.39 -12.74
N THR A 144 -6.65 -11.48 -12.42
CA THR A 144 -7.36 -12.28 -13.44
C THR A 144 -8.83 -11.90 -13.65
N GLY A 145 -9.31 -10.87 -12.95
CA GLY A 145 -10.71 -10.38 -13.03
C GLY A 145 -11.77 -11.31 -12.42
N LYS A 146 -11.44 -12.58 -12.14
CA LYS A 146 -12.27 -13.49 -11.34
C LYS A 146 -12.11 -13.14 -9.86
N ALA A 147 -13.20 -13.23 -9.08
CA ALA A 147 -13.18 -12.93 -7.65
C ALA A 147 -12.02 -13.65 -6.95
N ASN A 148 -11.12 -12.88 -6.35
CA ASN A 148 -9.96 -13.31 -5.57
C ASN A 148 -8.90 -14.17 -6.28
N ALA A 149 -8.88 -14.24 -7.62
CA ALA A 149 -7.85 -14.97 -8.35
C ALA A 149 -6.74 -14.01 -8.86
N THR A 150 -5.58 -14.08 -8.23
CA THR A 150 -4.34 -13.39 -8.67
C THR A 150 -3.31 -14.43 -9.07
N ILE A 151 -2.72 -14.29 -10.26
CA ILE A 151 -1.55 -15.10 -10.63
C ILE A 151 -0.32 -14.38 -10.08
N TRP A 152 0.34 -14.99 -9.10
CA TRP A 152 1.52 -14.43 -8.48
C TRP A 152 2.78 -14.76 -9.27
N GLY A 153 3.64 -13.76 -9.44
CA GLY A 153 4.92 -13.88 -10.08
C GLY A 153 6.05 -14.37 -9.16
N PRO A 154 7.29 -14.42 -9.68
CA PRO A 154 8.48 -14.69 -8.89
C PRO A 154 8.72 -13.67 -7.77
N PHE A 155 8.35 -12.40 -7.94
CA PHE A 155 8.73 -11.34 -7.00
C PHE A 155 8.37 -11.62 -5.53
N PRO A 156 7.13 -12.03 -5.17
CA PRO A 156 6.78 -12.24 -3.77
C PRO A 156 7.33 -13.55 -3.17
N SER A 157 7.93 -14.42 -3.99
CA SER A 157 8.33 -15.77 -3.61
C SER A 157 9.84 -16.03 -3.68
N LEU A 158 10.58 -15.25 -4.47
CA LEU A 158 12.03 -15.34 -4.56
C LEU A 158 12.72 -14.46 -3.51
N GLY A 159 14.00 -14.75 -3.24
CA GLY A 159 14.76 -14.10 -2.17
C GLY A 159 15.05 -12.60 -2.38
N GLU A 160 15.52 -11.95 -1.31
CA GLU A 160 15.74 -10.50 -1.22
C GLU A 160 16.58 -9.94 -2.38
N ARG A 161 17.61 -10.67 -2.83
CA ARG A 161 18.47 -10.23 -3.93
C ARG A 161 17.70 -10.06 -5.24
N PHE A 162 16.80 -11.01 -5.57
CA PHE A 162 15.92 -10.89 -6.75
C PHE A 162 14.99 -9.70 -6.61
N GLN A 163 14.35 -9.57 -5.45
CA GLN A 163 13.42 -8.48 -5.16
C GLN A 163 14.10 -7.11 -5.27
N SER A 164 15.30 -6.97 -4.71
CA SER A 164 16.08 -5.74 -4.80
C SER A 164 16.47 -5.40 -6.23
N CYS A 165 16.92 -6.38 -7.03
CA CYS A 165 17.21 -6.14 -8.45
C CYS A 165 15.97 -5.68 -9.21
N MET A 166 14.82 -6.32 -8.98
CA MET A 166 13.56 -5.94 -9.63
C MET A 166 13.09 -4.55 -9.20
N ILE A 167 13.26 -4.15 -7.94
CA ILE A 167 13.00 -2.77 -7.49
C ILE A 167 13.91 -1.78 -8.22
N SER A 168 15.21 -2.08 -8.34
CA SER A 168 16.13 -1.23 -9.12
C SER A 168 15.70 -1.11 -10.58
N VAL A 169 15.23 -2.20 -11.20
CA VAL A 169 14.68 -2.18 -12.56
C VAL A 169 13.49 -1.21 -12.66
N LEU A 170 12.58 -1.20 -11.67
CA LEU A 170 11.45 -0.26 -11.65
C LEU A 170 11.92 1.20 -11.64
N HIS A 171 13.00 1.53 -10.93
CA HIS A 171 13.53 2.91 -10.89
C HIS A 171 14.04 3.40 -12.25
N TYR A 172 14.67 2.54 -13.06
CA TYR A 172 15.06 2.89 -14.44
C TYR A 172 13.86 3.00 -15.39
N MET A 173 12.69 2.51 -14.96
CA MET A 173 11.43 2.56 -15.71
C MET A 173 10.47 3.63 -15.20
N ASP A 174 10.90 4.64 -14.44
CA ASP A 174 10.04 5.77 -14.03
C ASP A 174 9.79 6.76 -15.19
N PRO A 175 8.55 7.07 -15.60
CA PRO A 175 7.27 6.71 -14.97
C PRO A 175 6.72 5.33 -15.34
N LEU A 176 6.13 4.69 -14.33
CA LEU A 176 5.37 3.45 -14.35
C LEU A 176 3.95 3.66 -14.89
N SER A 177 3.50 2.69 -15.68
CA SER A 177 2.18 2.56 -16.26
C SER A 177 1.17 2.12 -15.20
N GLU A 178 -0.08 2.54 -15.37
CA GLU A 178 -1.17 2.22 -14.44
C GLU A 178 -1.33 0.70 -14.20
N LYS A 179 -1.11 -0.11 -15.26
CA LYS A 179 -1.17 -1.58 -15.18
C LYS A 179 -0.08 -2.16 -14.27
N LEU A 180 1.16 -1.65 -14.39
CA LEU A 180 2.26 -2.09 -13.57
C LEU A 180 2.10 -1.63 -12.12
N VAL A 181 1.63 -0.41 -11.92
CA VAL A 181 1.32 0.12 -10.59
C VAL A 181 0.27 -0.76 -9.90
N LYS A 182 -0.83 -1.12 -10.58
CA LYS A 182 -1.83 -2.06 -10.04
C LYS A 182 -1.23 -3.42 -9.66
N SER A 183 -0.33 -3.96 -10.48
CA SER A 183 0.38 -5.21 -10.21
C SER A 183 1.28 -5.13 -8.97
N LEU A 184 2.04 -4.04 -8.84
CA LEU A 184 2.93 -3.79 -7.71
C LEU A 184 2.16 -3.55 -6.40
N THR A 185 1.02 -2.85 -6.47
CA THR A 185 0.09 -2.67 -5.36
C THR A 185 -0.39 -4.02 -4.81
N LEU A 186 -0.73 -4.98 -5.68
CA LEU A 186 -1.07 -6.34 -5.24
C LEU A 186 0.13 -7.03 -4.58
N CYS A 187 1.33 -6.86 -5.13
CA CYS A 187 2.54 -7.43 -4.54
C CYS A 187 2.82 -6.87 -3.15
N ALA A 188 2.69 -5.56 -2.94
CA ALA A 188 2.91 -4.94 -1.63
C ALA A 188 2.00 -5.51 -0.52
N LEU A 189 0.81 -5.98 -0.91
CA LEU A 189 -0.17 -6.63 -0.03
C LEU A 189 0.13 -8.12 0.21
N HIS A 190 1.10 -8.71 -0.49
CA HIS A 190 1.41 -10.13 -0.38
C HIS A 190 2.05 -10.45 0.98
N PRO A 191 1.56 -11.47 1.73
CA PRO A 191 1.95 -11.70 3.13
C PRO A 191 3.42 -12.14 3.29
N ARG A 192 4.00 -12.78 2.25
CA ARG A 192 5.39 -13.26 2.26
C ARG A 192 6.45 -12.20 2.02
N LEU A 193 6.08 -10.97 1.69
CA LEU A 193 7.08 -9.91 1.53
C LEU A 193 7.56 -9.43 2.90
N ASP A 194 8.88 -9.30 3.01
CA ASP A 194 9.51 -8.58 4.11
C ASP A 194 9.06 -7.10 4.14
N GLU A 195 9.06 -6.49 5.33
CA GLU A 195 8.62 -5.11 5.50
C GLU A 195 9.51 -4.10 4.75
N GLY A 196 10.83 -4.28 4.76
CA GLY A 196 11.75 -3.41 4.04
C GLY A 196 11.54 -3.47 2.53
N ILE A 197 11.28 -4.65 1.97
CA ILE A 197 10.95 -4.83 0.55
C ILE A 197 9.59 -4.25 0.22
N ARG A 198 8.59 -4.45 1.08
CA ARG A 198 7.25 -3.85 0.92
C ARG A 198 7.34 -2.33 0.82
N LEU A 199 8.07 -1.69 1.74
CA LEU A 199 8.25 -0.23 1.73
C LEU A 199 8.90 0.26 0.43
N LYS A 200 9.89 -0.46 -0.09
CA LYS A 200 10.51 -0.14 -1.38
C LYS A 200 9.55 -0.29 -2.56
N VAL A 201 8.69 -1.31 -2.56
CA VAL A 201 7.64 -1.47 -3.59
C VAL A 201 6.61 -0.35 -3.50
N LEU A 202 6.14 -0.04 -2.30
CA LEU A 202 5.21 1.07 -2.07
C LEU A 202 5.81 2.40 -2.56
N TYR A 203 7.10 2.63 -2.27
CA TYR A 203 7.84 3.77 -2.81
C TYR A 203 7.84 3.78 -4.35
N ALA A 204 8.19 2.67 -5.00
CA ALA A 204 8.14 2.57 -6.45
C ALA A 204 6.72 2.81 -7.01
N VAL A 205 5.67 2.37 -6.32
CA VAL A 205 4.26 2.57 -6.72
C VAL A 205 3.88 4.04 -6.68
N VAL A 206 4.10 4.75 -5.57
CA VAL A 206 3.63 6.15 -5.46
C VAL A 206 4.49 7.11 -6.26
N PHE A 207 5.81 6.94 -6.20
CA PHE A 207 6.73 7.85 -6.88
C PHE A 207 6.97 7.48 -8.34
N GLY A 208 6.70 6.23 -8.72
CA GLY A 208 6.81 5.78 -10.10
C GLY A 208 5.58 6.12 -10.93
N VAL A 209 4.41 6.40 -10.36
CA VAL A 209 3.31 6.97 -11.15
C VAL A 209 3.76 8.34 -11.67
N ARG A 210 3.36 8.71 -12.89
CA ARG A 210 3.50 10.10 -13.40
C ARG A 210 3.18 11.08 -12.26
N ARG A 211 3.87 12.22 -12.21
CA ARG A 211 3.73 13.29 -11.18
C ARG A 211 2.35 13.97 -11.19
N ASP A 212 1.28 13.21 -11.32
CA ASP A 212 -0.11 13.58 -11.16
C ASP A 212 -0.52 13.23 -9.71
N PRO A 213 -0.68 14.24 -8.85
CA PRO A 213 -1.08 14.05 -7.46
C PRO A 213 -2.40 13.29 -7.31
N SER A 214 -3.33 13.43 -8.26
CA SER A 214 -4.66 12.81 -8.18
C SER A 214 -4.57 11.28 -8.32
N LEU A 215 -3.72 10.79 -9.22
CA LEU A 215 -3.47 9.37 -9.39
C LEU A 215 -2.76 8.80 -8.16
N GLN A 216 -1.75 9.50 -7.63
CA GLN A 216 -1.05 9.07 -6.41
C GLN A 216 -2.01 8.91 -5.22
N LEU A 217 -2.94 9.85 -5.04
CA LEU A 217 -3.95 9.79 -3.98
C LEU A 217 -4.97 8.67 -4.21
N SER A 218 -5.37 8.42 -5.46
CA SER A 218 -6.24 7.29 -5.83
C SER A 218 -5.58 5.94 -5.56
N PHE A 219 -4.27 5.82 -5.76
CA PHE A 219 -3.52 4.61 -5.41
C PHE A 219 -3.39 4.42 -3.89
N LEU A 220 -3.05 5.48 -3.15
CA LEU A 220 -2.97 5.45 -1.69
C LEU A 220 -4.32 5.07 -1.07
N SER A 221 -5.43 5.64 -1.55
CA SER A 221 -6.77 5.30 -1.07
C SER A 221 -7.09 3.82 -1.34
N SER A 222 -6.78 3.32 -2.55
CA SER A 222 -6.98 1.92 -2.91
C SER A 222 -6.16 0.96 -2.03
N LEU A 223 -4.93 1.33 -1.67
CA LEU A 223 -4.06 0.56 -0.76
C LEU A 223 -4.64 0.48 0.65
N ILE A 224 -5.08 1.61 1.19
CA ILE A 224 -5.70 1.69 2.52
C ILE A 224 -6.97 0.85 2.55
N LEU A 225 -7.88 1.06 1.59
CA LEU A 225 -9.15 0.33 1.49
C LEU A 225 -8.91 -1.18 1.45
N LYS A 226 -8.03 -1.64 0.56
CA LYS A 226 -7.79 -3.07 0.37
C LYS A 226 -7.10 -3.73 1.55
N SER A 227 -6.08 -3.08 2.13
CA SER A 227 -5.36 -3.64 3.28
C SER A 227 -6.25 -3.80 4.51
N CYS A 228 -7.19 -2.88 4.72
CA CYS A 228 -8.10 -2.93 5.85
C CYS A 228 -9.29 -3.88 5.62
N GLN A 229 -9.77 -4.03 4.38
CA GLN A 229 -10.79 -5.02 4.03
C GLN A 229 -10.29 -6.46 4.23
N ASP A 230 -9.05 -6.73 3.84
CA ASP A 230 -8.45 -8.06 3.96
C ASP A 230 -7.97 -8.38 5.40
N LYS A 231 -8.24 -7.49 6.39
CA LYS A 231 -7.68 -7.54 7.76
C LYS A 231 -6.17 -7.84 7.75
N SER A 232 -5.47 -7.21 6.82
CA SER A 232 -4.05 -7.48 6.62
C SER A 232 -3.27 -7.01 7.85
N GLU A 233 -2.38 -7.85 8.37
CA GLU A 233 -1.33 -7.44 9.33
C GLU A 233 -0.48 -6.27 8.81
N ARG A 234 -0.62 -5.92 7.52
CA ARG A 234 0.16 -4.89 6.83
C ARG A 234 -0.56 -3.53 6.75
N ALA A 235 -1.77 -3.43 7.27
CA ALA A 235 -2.51 -2.16 7.32
C ALA A 235 -1.71 -1.07 8.04
N SER A 236 -0.99 -1.41 9.11
CA SER A 236 -0.11 -0.49 9.84
C SER A 236 1.05 0.04 8.98
N THR A 237 1.79 -0.84 8.28
CA THR A 237 2.86 -0.43 7.35
C THR A 237 2.31 0.46 6.24
N ILE A 238 1.14 0.14 5.68
CA ILE A 238 0.51 0.94 4.61
C ILE A 238 0.08 2.31 5.14
N THR A 239 -0.44 2.37 6.36
CA THR A 239 -0.81 3.61 7.03
C THR A 239 0.43 4.49 7.24
N ALA A 240 1.50 3.95 7.83
CA ALA A 240 2.75 4.68 8.03
C ALA A 240 3.37 5.18 6.71
N TYR A 241 3.30 4.35 5.67
CA TYR A 241 3.77 4.72 4.35
C TYR A 241 2.92 5.84 3.72
N ALA A 242 1.59 5.78 3.84
CA ALA A 242 0.71 6.85 3.38
C ALA A 242 1.02 8.19 4.09
N CYS A 243 1.28 8.15 5.40
CA CYS A 243 1.73 9.32 6.15
C CYS A 243 3.03 9.91 5.58
N MET A 244 4.03 9.06 5.33
CA MET A 244 5.31 9.49 4.74
C MET A 244 5.08 10.12 3.36
N ALA A 245 4.35 9.44 2.47
CA ALA A 245 4.09 9.92 1.12
C ALA A 245 3.39 11.28 1.11
N LEU A 246 2.36 11.47 1.95
CA LEU A 246 1.67 12.75 2.06
C LEU A 246 2.59 13.88 2.57
N LYS A 247 3.49 13.59 3.52
CA LYS A 247 4.44 14.57 4.06
C LYS A 247 5.51 14.99 3.07
N THR A 248 5.99 14.06 2.24
CA THR A 248 7.17 14.28 1.39
C THR A 248 6.84 14.64 -0.06
N SER A 249 5.70 14.18 -0.58
CA SER A 249 5.44 14.20 -2.02
C SER A 249 4.46 15.28 -2.47
N PHE A 250 3.73 15.88 -1.54
CA PHE A 250 2.70 16.88 -1.84
C PHE A 250 3.10 18.22 -1.25
N SER A 251 3.07 19.27 -2.08
CA SER A 251 3.33 20.64 -1.65
C SER A 251 2.20 21.19 -0.80
N ASP A 252 0.96 20.89 -1.16
CA ASP A 252 -0.24 21.17 -0.37
C ASP A 252 -0.67 19.90 0.36
N ARG A 253 -0.15 19.74 1.58
CA ARG A 253 -0.43 18.56 2.42
C ARG A 253 -1.89 18.54 2.86
N GLY A 254 -2.47 19.68 3.20
CA GLY A 254 -3.88 19.81 3.56
C GLY A 254 -4.78 19.38 2.42
N GLY A 255 -4.62 19.97 1.23
CA GLY A 255 -5.41 19.59 0.05
C GLY A 255 -5.30 18.09 -0.29
N ALA A 256 -4.09 17.53 -0.23
CA ALA A 256 -3.86 16.10 -0.46
C ALA A 256 -4.57 15.20 0.57
N LEU A 257 -4.51 15.57 1.85
CA LEU A 257 -5.14 14.87 2.95
C LEU A 257 -6.67 14.86 2.82
N PHE A 258 -7.26 16.02 2.48
CA PHE A 258 -8.69 16.16 2.22
C PHE A 258 -9.14 15.25 1.05
N LEU A 259 -8.42 15.30 -0.07
CA LEU A 259 -8.71 14.45 -1.22
C LEU A 259 -8.57 12.96 -0.91
N LEU A 260 -7.54 12.55 -0.14
CA LEU A 260 -7.39 11.16 0.31
C LEU A 260 -8.61 10.72 1.12
N GLY A 261 -9.03 11.52 2.09
CA GLY A 261 -10.23 11.26 2.90
C GLY A 261 -11.46 11.06 2.04
N ASN A 262 -11.70 11.97 1.08
CA ASN A 262 -12.82 11.84 0.15
C ASN A 262 -12.74 10.57 -0.70
N PHE A 263 -11.55 10.21 -1.21
CA PHE A 263 -11.40 8.99 -2.00
C PHE A 263 -11.68 7.74 -1.16
N VAL A 264 -11.17 7.66 0.07
CA VAL A 264 -11.43 6.53 0.96
C VAL A 264 -12.91 6.48 1.32
N VAL A 265 -13.51 7.60 1.74
CA VAL A 265 -14.92 7.66 2.16
C VAL A 265 -15.88 7.38 1.01
N SER A 266 -15.64 7.92 -0.18
CA SER A 266 -16.53 7.72 -1.34
C SER A 266 -16.49 6.30 -1.91
N ASN A 267 -15.37 5.57 -1.76
CA ASN A 267 -15.24 4.20 -2.25
C ASN A 267 -15.61 3.14 -1.19
N LEU A 268 -16.23 3.56 -0.08
CA LEU A 268 -16.71 2.65 0.94
C LEU A 268 -17.98 1.92 0.51
N SER A 269 -17.90 0.59 0.48
CA SER A 269 -19.08 -0.29 0.40
C SER A 269 -19.58 -0.74 1.78
N ALA A 270 -18.67 -0.83 2.77
CA ALA A 270 -18.96 -1.05 4.19
C ALA A 270 -17.81 -0.49 5.02
N ALA A 271 -18.09 0.23 6.12
CA ALA A 271 -17.03 0.71 7.01
C ALA A 271 -16.60 -0.36 8.01
N SER A 272 -15.29 -0.44 8.26
CA SER A 272 -14.69 -1.25 9.31
C SER A 272 -13.85 -0.36 10.23
N CYS A 273 -13.78 -0.68 11.53
CA CYS A 273 -12.96 0.06 12.49
C CYS A 273 -11.49 0.19 12.04
N PRO A 274 -10.80 -0.88 11.58
CA PRO A 274 -9.38 -0.79 11.20
C PRO A 274 -9.12 0.24 10.08
N MET A 275 -10.07 0.37 9.16
CA MET A 275 -9.92 1.30 8.05
C MET A 275 -10.12 2.76 8.48
N LEU A 276 -11.11 3.03 9.34
CA LEU A 276 -11.35 4.37 9.87
C LEU A 276 -10.22 4.77 10.83
N GLU A 277 -9.68 3.83 11.59
CA GLU A 277 -8.47 3.99 12.41
C GLU A 277 -7.27 4.39 11.57
N SER A 278 -6.97 3.66 10.49
CA SER A 278 -5.90 4.02 9.55
C SER A 278 -6.07 5.44 9.02
N LEU A 279 -7.30 5.79 8.63
CA LEU A 279 -7.60 7.11 8.10
C LEU A 279 -7.37 8.21 9.16
N VAL A 280 -7.91 8.05 10.37
CA VAL A 280 -7.71 8.98 11.48
C VAL A 280 -6.24 9.10 11.86
N ARG A 281 -5.49 7.99 11.88
CA ARG A 281 -4.06 8.01 12.14
C ARG A 281 -3.30 8.83 11.08
N ILE A 282 -3.62 8.67 9.80
CA ILE A 282 -3.04 9.48 8.72
C ILE A 282 -3.37 10.96 8.92
N PHE A 283 -4.63 11.27 9.23
CA PHE A 283 -5.04 12.64 9.52
C PHE A 283 -4.24 13.23 10.69
N ASN A 284 -4.10 12.51 11.80
CA ASN A 284 -3.33 13.00 12.94
C ASN A 284 -1.85 13.17 12.61
N GLU A 285 -1.24 12.20 11.94
CA GLU A 285 0.19 12.26 11.67
C GLU A 285 0.56 13.35 10.67
N VAL A 286 -0.30 13.64 9.68
CA VAL A 286 0.02 14.54 8.56
C VAL A 286 -0.50 15.95 8.80
N ALA A 287 -1.71 16.12 9.37
CA ALA A 287 -2.28 17.45 9.58
C ALA A 287 -1.49 18.24 10.61
N SER A 288 -1.11 19.44 10.21
CA SER A 288 -0.49 20.47 11.04
C SER A 288 -1.53 21.51 11.48
N GLY A 289 -1.22 22.29 12.52
CA GLY A 289 -2.14 23.33 13.01
C GLY A 289 -2.46 24.39 11.95
N SER A 290 -1.49 24.77 11.12
CA SER A 290 -1.66 25.79 10.07
C SER A 290 -2.56 25.33 8.91
N ASP A 291 -2.71 24.01 8.70
CA ASP A 291 -3.62 23.50 7.66
C ASP A 291 -5.07 23.91 7.95
N PHE A 292 -5.42 24.02 9.23
CA PHE A 292 -6.74 24.42 9.69
C PHE A 292 -7.01 25.94 9.57
N GLU A 293 -6.03 26.76 9.18
CA GLU A 293 -6.27 28.18 8.96
C GLU A 293 -7.00 28.46 7.63
N SER A 294 -6.96 27.51 6.68
CA SER A 294 -7.64 27.60 5.39
C SER A 294 -9.14 27.29 5.54
N PRO A 295 -10.04 28.27 5.28
CA PRO A 295 -11.49 28.05 5.40
C PRO A 295 -12.04 26.98 4.46
N ASP A 296 -11.46 26.85 3.26
CA ASP A 296 -11.85 25.87 2.26
C ASP A 296 -11.44 24.44 2.68
N PHE A 297 -10.23 24.30 3.24
CA PHE A 297 -9.79 23.04 3.82
C PHE A 297 -10.67 22.67 5.01
N LEU A 298 -10.92 23.59 5.95
CA LEU A 298 -11.78 23.35 7.12
C LEU A 298 -13.17 22.84 6.76
N ARG A 299 -13.82 23.48 5.78
CA ARG A 299 -15.19 23.12 5.38
C ARG A 299 -15.25 21.71 4.78
N GLY A 300 -14.30 21.36 3.92
CA GLY A 300 -14.22 20.01 3.35
C GLY A 300 -13.75 18.95 4.36
N PHE A 301 -12.77 19.29 5.18
CA PHE A 301 -12.20 18.42 6.21
C PHE A 301 -13.23 17.97 7.23
N ALA A 302 -14.14 18.87 7.63
CA ALA A 302 -15.19 18.56 8.58
C ALA A 302 -16.03 17.34 8.14
N ASP A 303 -16.37 17.22 6.86
CA ASP A 303 -17.16 16.09 6.35
C ASP A 303 -16.32 14.81 6.16
N ALA A 304 -15.08 14.95 5.69
CA ALA A 304 -14.19 13.81 5.45
C ALA A 304 -13.69 13.15 6.75
N VAL A 305 -13.67 13.88 7.87
CA VAL A 305 -13.04 13.45 9.13
C VAL A 305 -14.02 13.27 10.27
N CYS A 306 -15.00 14.16 10.44
CA CYS A 306 -15.90 14.08 11.60
C CYS A 306 -16.77 12.81 11.58
N VAL A 307 -17.10 12.26 10.40
CA VAL A 307 -17.87 11.01 10.33
C VAL A 307 -17.02 9.79 10.75
N PRO A 308 -15.80 9.58 10.22
CA PRO A 308 -14.87 8.58 10.77
C PRO A 308 -14.66 8.72 12.28
N MET A 309 -14.45 9.93 12.78
CA MET A 309 -14.25 10.18 14.22
C MET A 309 -15.50 9.85 15.04
N ALA A 310 -16.68 10.31 14.61
CA ALA A 310 -17.94 10.03 15.28
C ALA A 310 -18.17 8.52 15.38
N TYR A 311 -17.83 7.77 14.33
CA TYR A 311 -17.96 6.31 14.35
C TYR A 311 -17.03 5.66 15.37
N LEU A 312 -15.75 6.03 15.37
CA LEU A 312 -14.77 5.47 16.32
C LEU A 312 -15.12 5.84 17.77
N PHE A 313 -15.58 7.06 18.00
CA PHE A 313 -16.09 7.46 19.31
C PHE A 313 -17.33 6.68 19.75
N VAL A 314 -18.28 6.47 18.84
CA VAL A 314 -19.48 5.66 19.13
C VAL A 314 -19.08 4.23 19.46
N LYS A 315 -18.12 3.65 18.74
CA LYS A 315 -17.62 2.29 19.00
C LYS A 315 -16.96 2.17 20.37
N TRP A 316 -16.04 3.07 20.68
CA TRP A 316 -15.38 3.15 21.97
C TRP A 316 -16.38 3.35 23.12
N ALA A 317 -17.29 4.32 23.01
CA ALA A 317 -18.26 4.61 24.06
C ALA A 317 -19.33 3.52 24.19
N GLU A 318 -19.63 2.78 23.11
CA GLU A 318 -20.50 1.59 23.16
C GLU A 318 -19.85 0.49 24.03
N ALA A 319 -18.56 0.23 23.86
CA ALA A 319 -17.81 -0.72 24.70
C ALA A 319 -17.72 -0.24 26.16
N GLU A 320 -17.46 1.05 26.38
CA GLU A 320 -17.41 1.64 27.72
C GLU A 320 -18.75 1.48 28.46
N VAL A 321 -19.87 1.85 27.83
CA VAL A 321 -21.20 1.81 28.46
C VAL A 321 -21.65 0.37 28.72
N ARG A 322 -21.18 -0.60 27.93
CA ARG A 322 -21.45 -2.02 28.15
C ARG A 322 -20.50 -2.70 29.13
N GLU A 323 -19.50 -1.97 29.63
CA GLU A 323 -18.44 -2.50 30.49
C GLU A 323 -17.68 -3.67 29.82
N GLU A 324 -17.58 -3.66 28.48
CA GLU A 324 -16.99 -4.76 27.68
C GLU A 324 -15.44 -4.72 27.62
N ASN A 325 -14.79 -3.73 28.26
CA ASN A 325 -13.34 -3.54 28.16
C ASN A 325 -12.55 -4.67 28.85
N SER A 326 -11.98 -5.55 28.05
CA SER A 326 -10.96 -6.51 28.47
C SER A 326 -9.55 -5.90 28.31
N LYS A 327 -8.64 -6.22 29.24
CA LYS A 327 -7.31 -5.59 29.35
C LYS A 327 -6.37 -5.75 28.13
N GLU A 328 -6.71 -6.63 27.17
CA GLU A 328 -5.86 -6.88 25.98
C GLU A 328 -6.22 -5.99 24.78
N GLU A 329 -7.48 -5.53 24.65
CA GLU A 329 -7.93 -4.62 23.57
C GLU A 329 -7.69 -3.13 23.90
N GLU A 330 -7.39 -2.80 25.17
CA GLU A 330 -7.14 -1.43 25.64
C GLU A 330 -5.96 -0.75 24.93
N GLY A 331 -4.96 -1.50 24.47
CA GLY A 331 -3.74 -0.93 23.88
C GLY A 331 -3.93 -0.27 22.51
N GLU A 332 -4.56 -0.95 21.56
CA GLU A 332 -4.77 -0.41 20.21
C GLU A 332 -5.95 0.57 20.15
N GLU A 333 -7.03 0.29 20.88
CA GLU A 333 -8.18 1.21 20.96
C GLU A 333 -7.80 2.53 21.64
N ALA A 334 -6.97 2.53 22.68
CA ALA A 334 -6.48 3.76 23.30
C ALA A 334 -5.62 4.59 22.35
N VAL A 335 -4.79 3.96 21.52
CA VAL A 335 -3.96 4.67 20.52
C VAL A 335 -4.84 5.28 19.43
N CYS A 336 -5.85 4.57 18.94
CA CYS A 336 -6.82 5.13 18.01
C CYS A 336 -7.53 6.35 18.61
N LEU A 337 -8.09 6.20 19.83
CA LEU A 337 -8.83 7.25 20.50
C LEU A 337 -7.96 8.49 20.73
N GLU A 338 -6.71 8.32 21.14
CA GLU A 338 -5.75 9.42 21.30
C GLU A 338 -5.45 10.13 19.97
N ASN A 339 -5.40 9.41 18.84
CA ASN A 339 -5.28 10.06 17.52
C ASN A 339 -6.51 10.93 17.21
N VAL A 340 -7.71 10.48 17.57
CA VAL A 340 -8.92 11.29 17.41
C VAL A 340 -8.84 12.55 18.28
N TRP A 341 -8.49 12.41 19.56
CA TRP A 341 -8.34 13.53 20.48
C TRP A 341 -7.27 14.52 20.02
N ALA A 342 -6.12 14.04 19.55
CA ALA A 342 -5.04 14.87 19.05
C ALA A 342 -5.48 15.75 17.87
N ILE A 343 -6.25 15.21 16.92
CA ILE A 343 -6.79 16.02 15.82
C ILE A 343 -7.77 17.07 16.36
N LEU A 344 -8.65 16.69 17.28
CA LEU A 344 -9.60 17.64 17.88
C LEU A 344 -8.89 18.78 18.61
N ARG A 345 -7.85 18.47 19.39
CA ARG A 345 -7.01 19.47 20.07
C ARG A 345 -6.32 20.41 19.07
N LYS A 346 -5.77 19.87 17.96
CA LYS A 346 -5.21 20.69 16.86
C LYS A 346 -6.26 21.62 16.23
N SER A 347 -7.50 21.13 16.12
CA SER A 347 -8.62 21.87 15.56
C SER A 347 -9.39 22.74 16.55
N ALA A 348 -9.00 22.78 17.83
CA ALA A 348 -9.79 23.42 18.90
C ALA A 348 -9.98 24.94 18.67
N ALA A 349 -9.07 25.58 17.94
CA ALA A 349 -9.20 26.97 17.51
C ALA A 349 -10.31 27.19 16.46
N HIS A 350 -10.87 26.13 15.89
CA HIS A 350 -11.83 26.15 14.78
C HIS A 350 -13.20 25.56 15.18
N PRO A 351 -14.13 26.43 15.60
CA PRO A 351 -15.51 26.11 16.00
C PRO A 351 -16.28 25.12 15.12
N SER A 352 -16.02 25.15 13.81
CA SER A 352 -16.75 24.40 12.79
C SER A 352 -16.55 22.89 12.89
N ILE A 353 -15.36 22.42 13.31
CA ILE A 353 -15.06 20.99 13.41
C ILE A 353 -15.80 20.37 14.59
N VAL A 354 -15.71 20.98 15.78
CA VAL A 354 -16.43 20.53 16.98
C VAL A 354 -17.95 20.59 16.75
N SER A 355 -18.45 21.66 16.15
CA SER A 355 -19.88 21.80 15.84
C SER A 355 -20.35 20.76 14.81
N SER A 356 -19.53 20.45 13.80
CA SER A 356 -19.83 19.40 12.82
C SER A 356 -19.85 18.02 13.46
N LEU A 357 -18.86 17.69 14.28
CA LEU A 357 -18.81 16.44 15.03
C LEU A 357 -20.04 16.26 15.92
N LEU A 358 -20.40 17.29 16.70
CA LEU A 358 -21.61 17.28 17.54
C LEU A 358 -22.88 17.08 16.71
N SER A 359 -22.99 17.75 15.56
CA SER A 359 -24.12 17.57 14.64
C SER A 359 -24.23 16.12 14.16
N ARG A 360 -23.12 15.49 13.76
CA ARG A 360 -23.09 14.07 13.33
C ARG A 360 -23.48 13.13 14.48
N LEU A 361 -22.99 13.37 15.69
CA LEU A 361 -23.38 12.63 16.88
C LEU A 361 -24.88 12.81 17.22
N GLY A 362 -25.41 14.02 17.03
CA GLY A 362 -26.85 14.30 17.15
C GLY A 362 -27.70 13.52 16.14
N THR A 363 -27.24 13.43 14.88
CA THR A 363 -27.86 12.56 13.87
C THR A 363 -27.85 11.09 14.31
N TYR A 364 -26.72 10.59 14.82
CA TYR A 364 -26.63 9.23 15.36
C TYR A 364 -27.64 8.98 16.49
N VAL A 365 -27.74 9.90 17.44
CA VAL A 365 -28.71 9.79 18.55
C VAL A 365 -30.14 9.71 18.00
N LYS A 366 -30.50 10.59 17.06
CA LYS A 366 -31.85 10.67 16.49
C LYS A 366 -32.21 9.47 15.62
N GLU A 367 -31.35 9.16 14.67
CA GLU A 367 -31.64 8.25 13.55
C GLU A 367 -31.11 6.83 13.79
N GLY A 368 -30.16 6.65 14.72
CA GLY A 368 -29.58 5.36 15.05
C GLY A 368 -28.42 4.93 14.15
N GLY A 369 -28.00 5.80 13.23
CA GLY A 369 -26.83 5.58 12.41
C GLY A 369 -26.13 6.86 12.00
N LEU A 370 -24.87 6.72 11.57
CA LEU A 370 -24.10 7.78 10.95
C LEU A 370 -24.15 7.58 9.43
N SER A 371 -24.52 8.62 8.70
CA SER A 371 -24.54 8.60 7.23
C SER A 371 -23.21 9.08 6.67
N LEU A 372 -22.56 8.24 5.87
CA LEU A 372 -21.45 8.64 5.02
C LEU A 372 -21.99 9.20 3.70
N PRO A 373 -21.51 10.36 3.22
CA PRO A 373 -21.77 10.78 1.87
C PRO A 373 -21.01 9.87 0.89
N ASN A 374 -21.72 8.95 0.22
CA ASN A 374 -21.22 8.21 -0.93
C ASN A 374 -22.05 8.64 -2.17
N ASN A 375 -21.41 8.68 -3.34
CA ASN A 375 -21.99 9.02 -4.65
C ASN A 375 -23.29 8.24 -4.94
N ASN A 376 -24.41 8.78 -4.46
CA ASN A 376 -25.78 8.29 -4.59
C ASN A 376 -26.23 7.18 -3.60
N ALA A 377 -25.47 6.90 -2.54
CA ALA A 377 -25.92 6.04 -1.44
C ALA A 377 -25.51 6.65 -0.09
N GLN A 378 -26.47 6.88 0.81
CA GLN A 378 -26.12 7.15 2.22
C GLN A 378 -25.79 5.83 2.88
N LEU A 379 -24.51 5.60 3.18
CA LEU A 379 -24.11 4.43 3.94
C LEU A 379 -24.46 4.69 5.40
N GLN A 380 -25.53 4.09 5.89
CA GLN A 380 -25.91 4.18 7.31
C GLN A 380 -25.09 3.18 8.12
N LEU A 381 -24.29 3.71 9.03
CA LEU A 381 -23.59 2.95 10.06
C LEU A 381 -24.58 2.66 11.19
N VAL A 382 -25.43 1.65 11.00
CA VAL A 382 -26.50 1.33 11.95
C VAL A 382 -25.91 0.68 13.21
N GLY A 383 -26.03 1.37 14.34
CA GLY A 383 -25.89 0.72 15.64
C GLY A 383 -27.18 -0.06 15.96
N LYS A 384 -27.07 -1.30 16.46
CA LYS A 384 -28.24 -2.06 16.97
C LYS A 384 -28.77 -1.51 18.32
N SER A 385 -28.22 -0.40 18.78
CA SER A 385 -28.46 0.19 20.09
C SER A 385 -29.85 0.81 20.18
N ASP A 386 -30.58 0.50 21.26
CA ASP A 386 -31.84 1.16 21.56
C ASP A 386 -31.65 2.67 21.82
N LYS A 387 -32.76 3.41 21.99
CA LYS A 387 -32.72 4.87 22.21
C LYS A 387 -32.00 5.27 23.51
N ALA A 388 -32.03 4.43 24.55
CA ALA A 388 -31.37 4.71 25.83
C ALA A 388 -29.85 4.62 25.67
N MET A 389 -29.40 3.51 25.10
CA MET A 389 -27.99 3.21 24.87
C MET A 389 -27.34 4.30 24.01
N ARG A 390 -28.02 4.78 22.97
CA ARG A 390 -27.54 5.91 22.15
C ARG A 390 -27.33 7.20 22.96
N GLY A 391 -28.23 7.48 23.90
CA GLY A 391 -28.09 8.62 24.81
C GLY A 391 -26.90 8.47 25.76
N TYR A 392 -26.68 7.28 26.32
CA TYR A 392 -25.52 7.01 27.18
C TYR A 392 -24.18 7.13 26.41
N ILE A 393 -24.10 6.52 25.22
CA ILE A 393 -22.94 6.62 24.32
C ILE A 393 -22.61 8.07 24.01
N PHE A 394 -23.61 8.85 23.56
CA PHE A 394 -23.44 10.28 23.28
C PHE A 394 -22.91 11.03 24.52
N SER A 395 -23.49 10.76 25.67
CA SER A 395 -23.12 11.41 26.94
C SER A 395 -21.69 11.08 27.35
N SER A 396 -21.24 9.84 27.15
CA SER A 396 -19.84 9.45 27.40
C SER A 396 -18.85 10.21 26.51
N ILE A 397 -19.15 10.32 25.22
CA ILE A 397 -18.27 11.02 24.26
C ILE A 397 -18.17 12.51 24.62
N VAL A 398 -19.32 13.17 24.81
CA VAL A 398 -19.36 14.61 25.12
C VAL A 398 -18.71 14.90 26.47
N TYR A 399 -18.86 14.01 27.46
CA TYR A 399 -18.21 14.17 28.75
C TYR A 399 -16.69 14.24 28.62
N GLU A 400 -16.09 13.34 27.85
CA GLU A 400 -14.64 13.40 27.58
C GLU A 400 -14.28 14.64 26.75
N MET A 401 -15.09 15.04 25.77
CA MET A 401 -14.85 16.30 25.03
C MET A 401 -14.82 17.53 25.94
N VAL A 402 -15.67 17.57 26.98
CA VAL A 402 -15.68 18.63 27.99
C VAL A 402 -14.42 18.57 28.85
N LYS A 403 -14.02 17.38 29.31
CA LYS A 403 -12.81 17.17 30.10
C LYS A 403 -11.54 17.56 29.32
N GLU A 404 -11.53 17.34 28.02
CA GLU A 404 -10.48 17.76 27.09
C GLU A 404 -10.51 19.27 26.75
N ASN A 405 -11.42 20.04 27.36
CA ASN A 405 -11.63 21.48 27.11
C ASN A 405 -11.96 21.82 25.63
N LEU A 406 -12.49 20.85 24.87
CA LEU A 406 -12.88 21.06 23.47
C LEU A 406 -14.23 21.78 23.34
N ILE A 407 -15.05 21.71 24.38
CA ILE A 407 -16.33 22.42 24.48
C ILE A 407 -16.26 23.30 25.73
N VAL A 408 -16.42 24.62 25.54
CA VAL A 408 -16.44 25.60 26.62
C VAL A 408 -17.76 26.36 26.67
N ARG A 409 -18.19 26.75 27.87
CA ARG A 409 -19.49 27.41 28.09
C ARG A 409 -19.55 28.74 27.33
N GLY A 410 -20.61 28.94 26.54
CA GLY A 410 -20.76 30.13 25.68
C GLY A 410 -19.80 30.20 24.48
N GLY A 411 -19.00 29.15 24.25
CA GLY A 411 -18.11 29.04 23.11
C GLY A 411 -18.75 28.34 21.91
N ALA A 412 -17.93 28.09 20.91
CA ALA A 412 -18.30 27.30 19.75
C ALA A 412 -18.78 25.89 20.12
N GLY A 413 -19.81 25.40 19.42
CA GLY A 413 -20.39 24.09 19.68
C GLY A 413 -21.37 24.04 20.86
N ALA A 414 -21.48 25.09 21.69
CA ALA A 414 -22.43 25.10 22.82
C ALA A 414 -23.90 25.04 22.36
N GLU A 415 -24.27 25.77 21.31
CA GLU A 415 -25.62 25.70 20.72
C GLU A 415 -25.89 24.34 20.05
N SER A 416 -24.91 23.78 19.34
CA SER A 416 -25.01 22.43 18.76
C SER A 416 -25.13 21.37 19.84
N LEU A 417 -24.37 21.49 20.93
CA LEU A 417 -24.46 20.62 22.08
C LEU A 417 -25.83 20.73 22.74
N LYS A 418 -26.34 21.94 22.94
CA LYS A 418 -27.67 22.18 23.51
C LYS A 418 -28.78 21.53 22.67
N ALA A 419 -28.72 21.69 21.35
CA ALA A 419 -29.65 21.01 20.45
C ALA A 419 -29.57 19.48 20.57
N CYS A 420 -28.36 18.91 20.66
CA CYS A 420 -28.18 17.46 20.82
C CYS A 420 -28.68 16.95 22.17
N LEU A 421 -28.42 17.68 23.26
CA LEU A 421 -28.90 17.32 24.60
C LEU A 421 -30.44 17.30 24.65
N GLN A 422 -31.11 18.29 24.05
CA GLN A 422 -32.56 18.31 23.94
C GLN A 422 -33.10 17.10 23.15
N ILE A 423 -32.42 16.70 22.08
CA ILE A 423 -32.76 15.48 21.32
C ILE A 423 -32.66 14.25 22.22
N VAL A 424 -31.57 14.09 22.98
CA VAL A 424 -31.38 12.96 23.92
C VAL A 424 -32.52 12.89 24.94
N GLU A 425 -32.89 14.01 25.57
CA GLU A 425 -33.97 14.07 26.55
C GLU A 425 -35.33 13.70 25.94
N SER A 426 -35.61 14.20 24.74
CA SER A 426 -36.87 13.93 24.04
C SER A 426 -37.00 12.46 23.63
N LEU A 427 -35.89 11.77 23.36
CA LEU A 427 -35.88 10.39 22.92
C LEU A 427 -35.92 9.40 24.08
N ASN A 428 -35.31 9.74 25.21
CA ASN A 428 -35.40 8.94 26.43
C ASN A 428 -35.13 9.76 27.72
N PRO A 429 -36.18 10.12 28.47
CA PRO A 429 -36.04 10.87 29.72
C PRO A 429 -35.18 10.17 30.79
N LYS A 430 -35.06 8.83 30.73
CA LYS A 430 -34.26 8.04 31.69
C LYS A 430 -32.75 8.30 31.57
N VAL A 431 -32.29 8.90 30.47
CA VAL A 431 -30.87 9.30 30.34
C VAL A 431 -30.49 10.37 31.37
N SER A 432 -31.48 11.11 31.90
CA SER A 432 -31.28 12.14 32.93
C SER A 432 -30.69 11.63 34.26
N SER A 433 -30.75 10.32 34.52
CA SER A 433 -30.13 9.69 35.70
C SER A 433 -28.72 9.15 35.44
N TYR A 434 -28.20 9.27 34.21
CA TYR A 434 -26.82 8.88 33.90
C TYR A 434 -25.86 10.00 34.30
N ALA A 435 -24.93 9.71 35.22
CA ALA A 435 -24.09 10.72 35.87
C ALA A 435 -23.36 11.65 34.88
N LYS A 436 -22.81 11.10 33.79
CA LYS A 436 -22.13 11.91 32.75
C LYS A 436 -23.09 12.88 32.06
N PHE A 437 -24.32 12.44 31.76
CA PHE A 437 -25.34 13.30 31.15
C PHE A 437 -25.77 14.42 32.10
N THR A 438 -26.05 14.09 33.36
CA THR A 438 -26.42 15.06 34.41
C THR A 438 -25.34 16.13 34.55
N TYR A 439 -24.07 15.73 34.63
CA TYR A 439 -22.93 16.65 34.72
C TYR A 439 -22.87 17.62 33.52
N ILE A 440 -22.98 17.11 32.29
CA ILE A 440 -22.94 17.96 31.08
C ILE A 440 -24.11 18.94 31.08
N LYS A 441 -25.31 18.46 31.43
CA LYS A 441 -26.52 19.28 31.49
C LYS A 441 -26.38 20.41 32.49
N GLU A 442 -25.93 20.12 33.71
CA GLU A 442 -25.70 21.14 34.75
C GLU A 442 -24.59 22.13 34.37
N SER A 443 -23.56 21.67 33.65
CA SER A 443 -22.42 22.51 33.27
C SER A 443 -22.70 23.45 32.09
N PHE A 444 -23.64 23.10 31.19
CA PHE A 444 -23.85 23.82 29.92
C PHE A 444 -25.27 24.30 29.66
N LEU A 445 -26.30 23.74 30.30
CA LEU A 445 -27.71 24.12 30.06
C LEU A 445 -28.37 24.88 31.22
N LEU A 446 -27.87 24.68 32.44
CA LEU A 446 -28.22 25.45 33.64
C LEU A 446 -27.11 26.47 33.92
#